data_AF-A0A1M3ISF8-F1
#
_entry.id   AF-A0A1M3ISF8-F1
#
_cell.length_a   1.000
_cell.length_b   1.000
_cell.length_c   1.000
_cell.angle_alpha   90.00
_cell.angle_beta   90.00
_cell.angle_gamma   90.00
#
_symmetry.space_group_name_H-M   'P 1'
#
loop_
_entity.id
_entity.type
_entity.pdbx_description
1 polymer ?
#
loop_
_entity_poly.entity_id
_entity_poly.type
_entity_poly.pdbx_seq_one_letter_code
_entity_poly.pdbx_strand_id
1 'polypeptide(L)'
;MGIYLYHGWHYTRRYGVSLNQQTHTKPIILPTGIQNLKDLEAYIKLPGNYSITKLKMPYQQVPQGSTKVFDIKVMEKPLPSEIQDTINLA
;
A
#
# COMPACT_ATOMS: atom_id res chain seq x y z
N MET A 1 -45.71 3.16 -65.92
CA MET A 1 -45.58 4.47 -65.25
C MET A 1 -45.80 4.24 -63.77
N GLY A 2 -44.79 4.56 -62.96
CA GLY A 2 -44.50 3.89 -61.69
C GLY A 2 -45.46 4.17 -60.55
N ILE A 3 -45.87 3.09 -59.87
CA ILE A 3 -46.35 3.12 -58.50
C ILE A 3 -45.19 2.64 -57.61
N TYR A 4 -44.46 3.58 -57.03
CA TYR A 4 -43.40 3.25 -56.07
C TYR A 4 -44.02 2.96 -54.69
N LEU A 5 -43.60 1.81 -54.17
CA LEU A 5 -44.11 1.13 -52.99
C LEU A 5 -44.13 1.99 -51.71
N TYR A 6 -45.16 1.70 -50.93
CA TYR A 6 -45.39 2.08 -49.54
C TYR A 6 -44.13 2.04 -48.65
N HIS A 7 -43.92 3.16 -47.95
CA HIS A 7 -43.51 3.25 -46.54
C HIS A 7 -42.70 2.07 -45.99
N GLY A 8 -41.42 2.05 -46.37
CA GLY A 8 -40.38 1.25 -45.74
C GLY A 8 -39.80 1.96 -44.52
N TRP A 9 -40.49 1.88 -43.38
CA TRP A 9 -39.92 1.71 -42.04
C TRP A 9 -38.68 2.55 -41.67
N HIS A 10 -38.92 3.58 -40.84
CA HIS A 10 -38.54 3.56 -39.42
C HIS A 10 -37.03 3.43 -39.16
N TYR A 11 -36.46 4.54 -38.68
CA TYR A 11 -35.41 4.55 -37.67
C TYR A 11 -34.20 3.66 -37.95
N THR A 12 -33.25 4.15 -38.75
CA THR A 12 -31.84 3.97 -38.34
C THR A 12 -31.59 4.92 -37.17
N ARG A 13 -32.19 4.59 -36.01
CA ARG A 13 -31.59 5.00 -34.74
C ARG A 13 -30.23 4.33 -34.79
N ARG A 14 -29.21 5.06 -35.24
CA ARG A 14 -27.83 4.67 -35.00
C ARG A 14 -27.73 4.62 -33.49
N TYR A 15 -27.91 3.43 -32.93
CA TYR A 15 -27.71 3.18 -31.53
C TYR A 15 -26.23 3.46 -31.29
N GLY A 16 -25.91 4.71 -30.95
CA GLY A 16 -24.65 5.10 -30.38
C GLY A 16 -24.59 4.46 -29.00
N VAL A 17 -24.33 3.15 -28.96
CA VAL A 17 -23.82 2.54 -27.75
C VAL A 17 -22.37 2.99 -27.67
N SER A 18 -22.12 3.97 -26.80
CA SER A 18 -20.76 4.27 -26.42
C SER A 18 -20.21 3.00 -25.75
N LEU A 19 -19.30 2.31 -26.44
CA LEU A 19 -18.52 1.19 -25.90
C LEU A 19 -17.49 1.67 -24.87
N ASN A 20 -17.57 2.93 -24.44
CA ASN A 20 -16.77 3.47 -23.34
C ASN A 20 -17.28 2.99 -21.98
N GLN A 21 -17.43 1.67 -21.81
CA GLN A 21 -17.47 1.06 -20.50
C GLN A 21 -16.04 0.98 -19.96
N GLN A 22 -15.39 2.13 -19.84
CA GLN A 22 -14.06 2.19 -19.26
C GLN A 22 -14.23 2.04 -17.75
N THR A 23 -14.04 0.82 -17.25
CA THR A 23 -13.99 0.53 -15.82
C THR A 23 -12.80 1.27 -15.22
N HIS A 24 -13.05 2.47 -14.68
CA HIS A 24 -12.00 3.32 -14.14
C HIS A 24 -11.64 2.86 -12.73
N THR A 25 -10.67 1.94 -12.63
CA THR A 25 -10.09 1.56 -11.34
C THR A 25 -9.19 2.69 -10.85
N LYS A 26 -9.59 3.38 -9.78
CA LYS A 26 -8.77 4.38 -9.10
C LYS A 26 -8.04 3.73 -7.93
N PRO A 27 -6.77 4.09 -7.67
CA PRO A 27 -6.14 3.72 -6.43
C PRO A 27 -6.90 4.34 -5.26
N ILE A 28 -7.11 3.56 -4.18
CA ILE A 28 -7.84 4.01 -2.99
C ILE A 28 -7.09 5.15 -2.28
N ILE A 29 -5.75 5.11 -2.32
CA ILE A 29 -4.88 6.14 -1.75
C ILE A 29 -3.83 6.50 -2.81
N LEU A 30 -3.68 7.79 -3.08
CA LEU A 30 -2.65 8.32 -3.98
C LEU A 30 -1.28 8.36 -3.27
N PRO A 31 -0.16 8.15 -3.99
CA PRO A 31 1.18 8.32 -3.41
C PRO A 31 1.38 9.69 -2.77
N THR A 32 0.80 10.75 -3.35
CA THR A 32 0.82 12.11 -2.80
C THR A 32 0.07 12.21 -1.47
N GLY A 33 -1.00 11.42 -1.29
CA GLY A 33 -1.75 11.35 -0.04
C GLY A 33 -0.97 10.66 1.09
N ILE A 34 -0.02 9.79 0.75
CA ILE A 34 0.91 9.17 1.71
C ILE A 34 2.06 10.13 2.04
N GLN A 35 2.58 10.86 1.04
CA GLN A 35 3.64 11.85 1.25
C GLN A 35 3.18 13.04 2.11
N ASN A 36 1.92 13.46 1.97
CA ASN A 36 1.33 14.56 2.72
C ASN A 36 0.71 14.13 4.07
N LEU A 37 0.94 12.88 4.52
CA LEU A 37 0.46 12.44 5.82
C LEU A 37 1.13 13.26 6.93
N LYS A 38 0.33 13.78 7.86
CA LYS A 38 0.87 14.53 8.99
C LYS A 38 1.43 13.57 10.03
N ASP A 39 2.28 14.10 10.90
CA ASP A 39 2.73 13.36 12.07
C ASP A 39 1.53 12.82 12.85
N LEU A 40 1.68 11.59 13.34
CA LEU A 40 0.66 10.86 14.07
C LEU A 40 -0.60 10.51 13.25
N GLU A 41 -0.56 10.58 11.93
CA GLU A 41 -1.61 10.03 11.06
C GLU A 41 -1.10 8.73 10.39
N ALA A 42 -2.00 7.77 10.15
CA ALA A 42 -1.68 6.52 9.46
C ALA A 42 -2.88 6.00 8.67
N TYR A 43 -2.63 5.32 7.55
CA TYR A 43 -3.65 4.48 6.90
C TYR A 43 -3.44 3.04 7.33
N ILE A 44 -4.48 2.42 7.90
CA ILE A 44 -4.41 1.06 8.43
C ILE A 44 -5.32 0.17 7.60
N LYS A 45 -4.78 -0.98 7.19
CA LYS A 45 -5.52 -2.08 6.58
C LYS A 45 -5.35 -3.32 7.44
N LEU A 46 -6.46 -3.81 7.98
CA LEU A 46 -6.47 -5.07 8.72
C LEU A 46 -6.44 -6.26 7.73
N PRO A 47 -5.81 -7.39 8.11
CA PRO A 47 -5.87 -8.60 7.29
C PRO A 47 -7.31 -9.09 7.17
N GLY A 48 -7.72 -9.48 5.96
CA GLY A 48 -9.08 -9.91 5.65
C GLY A 48 -9.88 -8.88 4.85
N ASN A 49 -11.20 -9.00 4.89
CA ASN A 49 -12.13 -8.15 4.12
C ASN A 49 -12.55 -6.90 4.91
N TYR A 50 -11.56 -6.13 5.38
CA TYR A 50 -11.79 -4.88 6.10
C TYR A 50 -11.42 -3.67 5.26
N SER A 51 -12.23 -2.62 5.39
CA SER A 51 -11.99 -1.33 4.73
C SER A 51 -10.73 -0.66 5.28
N ILE A 52 -9.98 -0.02 4.38
CA ILE A 52 -8.83 0.80 4.75
C ILE A 52 -9.33 2.07 5.45
N THR A 53 -8.75 2.42 6.59
CA THR A 53 -9.18 3.58 7.39
C THR A 53 -8.01 4.51 7.68
N LYS A 54 -8.26 5.82 7.67
CA LYS A 54 -7.32 6.84 8.15
C LYS A 54 -7.47 7.01 9.65
N LEU A 55 -6.39 6.86 10.40
CA LEU A 55 -6.37 6.94 11.86
C LEU A 55 -5.42 8.05 12.31
N LYS A 56 -5.79 8.76 13.38
CA LYS A 56 -4.95 9.73 14.08
C LYS A 56 -4.57 9.15 15.44
N MET A 57 -3.28 9.02 15.70
CA MET A 57 -2.71 8.40 16.90
C MET A 57 -2.36 9.48 17.93
N PRO A 58 -3.17 9.71 18.98
CA PRO A 58 -2.77 10.65 20.02
C PRO A 58 -1.52 10.14 20.76
N TYR A 59 -0.63 11.05 21.15
CA TYR A 59 0.51 10.70 21.98
C TYR A 59 0.03 10.36 23.40
N GLN A 60 0.30 9.14 23.84
CA GLN A 60 0.00 8.69 25.19
C GLN A 60 1.27 8.65 26.02
N GLN A 61 1.27 9.35 27.15
CA GLN A 61 2.37 9.30 28.11
C GLN A 61 2.37 7.94 28.82
N VAL A 62 3.53 7.28 28.81
CA VAL A 62 3.72 6.01 29.54
C VAL A 62 4.13 6.34 30.98
N PRO A 63 3.53 5.71 32.01
CA PRO A 63 3.93 5.93 33.39
C PRO A 63 5.39 5.49 33.60
N GLN A 64 6.18 6.41 34.17
CA GLN A 64 7.61 6.28 34.45
C GLN A 64 7.85 5.31 35.62
N GLY A 65 7.63 4.02 35.41
CA GLY A 65 7.72 3.01 36.48
C GLY A 65 8.34 1.67 36.08
N SER A 66 8.68 1.46 34.81
CA SER A 66 9.30 0.20 34.35
C SER A 66 10.39 0.46 33.32
N THR A 67 11.52 0.99 33.78
CA THR A 67 12.74 1.08 32.96
C THR A 67 13.25 -0.33 32.71
N LYS A 68 12.74 -1.01 31.68
CA LYS A 68 13.42 -2.17 31.11
C LYS A 68 14.54 -1.65 30.24
N VAL A 69 15.71 -1.47 30.85
CA VAL A 69 16.95 -1.32 30.09
C VAL A 69 17.15 -2.63 29.35
N PHE A 70 17.01 -2.59 28.03
CA PHE A 70 17.33 -3.73 27.19
C PHE A 70 18.85 -3.78 27.05
N ASP A 71 19.51 -4.59 27.89
CA ASP A 71 20.92 -4.88 27.73
C ASP A 71 21.11 -5.65 26.42
N ILE A 72 21.62 -4.97 25.40
CA ILE A 72 22.14 -5.63 24.20
C ILE A 72 23.44 -6.31 24.64
N LYS A 73 23.36 -7.57 25.07
CA LYS A 73 24.54 -8.42 25.13
C LYS A 73 25.01 -8.65 23.70
N VAL A 74 25.96 -7.83 23.25
CA VAL A 74 26.80 -8.13 22.09
C VAL A 74 27.56 -9.41 22.47
N MET A 75 27.15 -10.55 21.89
CA MET A 75 27.98 -11.75 21.91
C MET A 75 29.17 -11.47 20.99
N GLU A 76 30.21 -10.86 21.54
CA GLU A 76 31.52 -10.87 20.91
C GLU A 76 32.00 -12.31 20.96
N LYS A 77 31.84 -13.02 19.83
CA LYS A 77 32.37 -14.36 19.66
C LYS A 77 33.89 -14.23 19.73
N PRO A 78 34.58 -14.81 20.73
CA PRO A 78 36.03 -14.71 20.79
C PRO A 78 36.61 -15.30 19.49
N LEU A 79 37.54 -14.58 18.87
CA LEU A 79 38.24 -15.06 17.66
C LEU A 79 38.75 -16.48 17.93
N PRO A 80 38.51 -17.44 17.01
CA PRO A 80 39.04 -18.79 17.17
C PRO A 80 40.57 -18.74 17.24
N SER A 81 41.12 -19.46 18.21
CA SER A 81 42.53 -19.55 18.57
C SER A 81 43.44 -20.20 17.52
N GLU A 82 43.03 -20.26 16.24
CA GLU A 82 43.80 -20.91 15.16
C GLU A 82 44.72 -19.93 14.41
N ILE A 83 44.51 -18.63 14.55
CA ILE A 83 45.35 -17.60 13.89
C ILE A 83 46.57 -17.25 14.76
N GLN A 84 46.51 -17.48 16.07
CA GLN A 84 47.58 -17.06 16.98
C GLN A 84 48.85 -17.90 16.80
N ASP A 85 48.71 -19.16 16.39
CA ASP A 85 49.84 -20.07 16.22
C ASP A 85 50.66 -19.78 14.94
N THR A 86 50.04 -19.17 13.92
CA THR A 86 50.75 -18.77 12.70
C THR A 86 51.45 -17.41 12.82
N ILE A 87 50.95 -16.51 13.69
CA ILE A 87 51.59 -15.21 13.94
C ILE A 87 52.88 -15.37 14.75
N ASN A 88 52.93 -16.34 15.66
CA ASN A 88 54.09 -16.54 16.55
C ASN A 88 55.22 -17.39 15.94
N LEU A 89 55.14 -17.73 14.65
CA LEU A 89 56.16 -18.50 13.93
C LEU A 89 56.77 -17.77 12.71
N ALA A 90 56.43 -16.50 12.50
CA ALA A 90 57.07 -15.60 11.52
C ALA A 90 58.03 -14.63 12.22
#